data_AF-A0A2G6HEI7-F1
#
_entry.id   AF-A0A2G6HEI7-F1
#
_cell.length_a   1.000
_cell.length_b   1.000
_cell.length_c   1.000
_cell.angle_alpha   90.00
_cell.angle_beta   90.00
_cell.angle_gamma   90.00
#
_symmetry.space_group_name_H-M   'P 1'
#
loop_
_entity.id
_entity.type
_entity.pdbx_description
1 polymer ?
#
loop_
_entity_poly.entity_id
_entity_poly.type
_entity_poly.pdbx_seq_one_letter_code
_entity_poly.pdbx_strand_id
1 'polypeptide(L)'
;MLLRLEIGRSASVFLVAILAMFLPRLLLGATENTVFAAIYGMGSIIAWAMVTVFICYRLFSYYCLGADLFLHITSRSRWAVLTARAAVLGVLTFALSVASMAMDWTFFQPIDGSLAGADLVWLLAARLLSVASFFALVVFLVVVTKYLRTKILMATLFPVFLFLVILGLGVTYWGLSETSGQEFFIGVTDRYTNAPARASLVPFFALGGDEFVPSVARVSLIGNAVLLVVCSVAARLVVRRQRADFYRL
;
A
#
# COMPACT_ATOMS: atom_id res chain seq x y z
N MET A 1 9.50 -1.81 -23.44
CA MET A 1 9.07 -0.42 -23.73
C MET A 1 8.07 0.11 -22.70
N LEU A 2 6.89 -0.51 -22.55
CA LEU A 2 5.84 -0.13 -21.56
C LEU A 2 6.37 0.04 -20.12
N LEU A 3 7.20 -0.92 -19.68
CA LEU A 3 7.79 -0.95 -18.34
C LEU A 3 8.71 0.25 -18.07
N ARG A 4 9.58 0.60 -19.03
CA ARG A 4 10.52 1.73 -18.91
C ARG A 4 9.80 3.07 -18.87
N LEU A 5 8.74 3.22 -19.67
CA LEU A 5 7.93 4.44 -19.69
C LEU A 5 7.13 4.62 -18.40
N GLU A 6 6.55 3.55 -17.85
CA GLU A 6 5.82 3.64 -16.59
C GLU A 6 6.76 3.93 -15.42
N ILE A 7 7.95 3.33 -15.41
CA ILE A 7 9.01 3.67 -14.45
C ILE A 7 9.41 5.14 -14.61
N GLY A 8 9.74 5.62 -15.81
CA GLY A 8 10.15 7.01 -16.02
C GLY A 8 9.10 8.04 -15.59
N ARG A 9 7.81 7.76 -15.84
CA ARG A 9 6.71 8.64 -15.43
C ARG A 9 6.44 8.62 -13.93
N SER A 10 6.70 7.49 -13.27
CA SER A 10 6.40 7.31 -11.84
C SER A 10 7.61 7.64 -10.95
N ALA A 11 8.83 7.50 -11.47
CA ALA A 11 10.06 7.62 -10.72
C ALA A 11 10.20 8.98 -10.02
N SER A 12 9.77 10.08 -10.64
CA SER A 12 9.81 11.40 -10.01
C SER A 12 8.96 11.48 -8.75
N VAL A 13 7.75 10.90 -8.76
CA VAL A 13 6.85 10.90 -7.59
C VAL A 13 7.44 10.05 -6.47
N PHE A 14 7.95 8.86 -6.80
CA PHE A 14 8.61 8.00 -5.80
C PHE A 14 9.90 8.61 -5.26
N LEU A 15 10.68 9.31 -6.10
CA LEU A 15 11.88 10.02 -5.67
C LEU A 15 11.53 11.18 -4.73
N VAL A 16 10.51 11.98 -5.06
CA VAL A 16 10.02 13.05 -4.17
C VAL A 16 9.54 12.46 -2.84
N ALA A 17 8.82 11.35 -2.85
CA ALA A 17 8.38 10.66 -1.63
C ALA A 17 9.57 10.17 -0.78
N ILE A 18 10.60 9.58 -1.42
CA ILE A 18 11.83 9.17 -0.74
C ILE A 18 12.49 10.40 -0.10
N LEU A 19 12.70 11.48 -0.86
CA LEU A 19 13.37 12.68 -0.36
C LEU A 19 12.59 13.34 0.78
N ALA A 20 11.27 13.39 0.70
CA ALA A 20 10.40 13.92 1.75
C ALA A 20 10.50 13.11 3.06
N MET A 21 10.80 11.81 2.98
CA MET A 21 11.08 10.98 4.16
C MET A 21 12.54 11.09 4.61
N PHE A 22 13.50 11.15 3.68
CA PHE A 22 14.94 11.07 3.97
C PHE A 22 15.50 12.35 4.61
N LEU A 23 15.14 13.51 4.06
CA LEU A 23 15.72 14.79 4.48
C LEU A 23 15.43 15.09 5.96
N PRO A 24 14.17 14.98 6.44
CA PRO A 24 13.86 15.21 7.84
C PRO A 24 14.51 14.18 8.77
N ARG A 25 14.66 12.93 8.31
CA ARG A 25 15.30 11.86 9.10
C ARG A 25 16.79 12.11 9.33
N LEU A 26 17.51 12.56 8.30
CA LEU A 26 18.91 12.95 8.42
C LEU A 26 19.08 14.11 9.41
N LEU A 27 18.22 15.12 9.33
CA LEU A 27 18.23 16.27 10.23
C LEU A 27 17.89 15.89 11.68
N LEU A 28 16.94 14.95 11.86
CA LEU A 28 16.62 14.40 13.17
C LEU A 28 17.80 13.64 13.79
N GLY A 29 18.47 12.77 13.02
CA GLY A 29 19.63 12.01 13.49
C GLY A 29 20.83 12.89 13.86
N ALA A 30 20.93 14.09 13.28
CA ALA A 30 21.99 15.04 13.56
C ALA A 30 21.71 15.96 14.76
N THR A 31 20.45 16.11 15.19
CA THR A 31 20.05 17.14 16.17
C THR A 31 19.28 16.63 17.38
N GLU A 32 18.74 15.39 17.33
CA GLU A 32 17.85 14.79 18.34
C GLU A 32 16.67 15.69 18.77
N ASN A 33 16.30 16.65 17.92
CA ASN A 33 15.29 17.66 18.23
C ASN A 33 13.88 17.14 17.91
N THR A 34 12.98 17.27 18.88
CA THR A 34 11.57 16.83 18.80
C THR A 34 10.79 17.48 17.66
N VAL A 35 11.18 18.69 17.23
CA VAL A 35 10.60 19.37 16.06
C VAL A 35 10.89 18.59 14.77
N PHE A 36 12.14 18.13 14.57
CA PHE A 36 12.48 17.34 13.39
C PHE A 36 11.83 15.95 13.41
N ALA A 37 11.51 15.40 14.59
CA ALA A 37 10.73 14.17 14.71
C ALA A 37 9.29 14.35 14.25
N ALA A 38 8.65 15.46 14.61
CA ALA A 38 7.32 15.81 14.13
C ALA A 38 7.30 16.04 12.61
N ILE A 39 8.29 16.79 12.08
CA ILE A 39 8.44 17.02 10.63
C ILE A 39 8.64 15.70 9.89
N TYR A 40 9.45 14.79 10.42
CA TYR A 40 9.67 13.47 9.83
C TYR A 40 8.38 12.62 9.81
N GLY A 41 7.65 12.57 10.92
CA GLY A 41 6.37 11.86 11.00
C GLY A 41 5.33 12.41 10.01
N MET A 42 5.14 13.73 9.97
CA MET A 42 4.22 14.38 9.03
C MET A 42 4.66 14.21 7.58
N GLY A 43 5.94 14.38 7.28
CA GLY A 43 6.51 14.19 5.95
C GLY A 43 6.31 12.76 5.44
N SER A 44 6.47 11.76 6.31
CA SER A 44 6.22 10.36 5.97
C SER A 44 4.75 10.07 5.68
N ILE A 45 3.83 10.57 6.50
CA ILE A 45 2.37 10.43 6.26
C ILE A 45 1.99 11.06 4.92
N ILE A 46 2.46 12.28 4.65
CA ILE A 46 2.18 12.99 3.40
C ILE A 46 2.75 12.24 2.21
N ALA A 47 3.98 11.72 2.30
CA ALA A 47 4.62 10.98 1.23
C ALA A 47 3.88 9.66 0.93
N TRP A 48 3.48 8.91 1.96
CA TRP A 48 2.66 7.70 1.79
C TRP A 48 1.27 8.01 1.22
N ALA A 49 0.61 9.07 1.69
CA ALA A 49 -0.68 9.51 1.16
C ALA A 49 -0.56 9.91 -0.32
N MET A 50 0.46 10.70 -0.67
CA MET A 50 0.74 11.12 -2.05
C MET A 50 0.96 9.92 -2.97
N VAL A 51 1.79 8.96 -2.57
CA VAL A 51 2.06 7.73 -3.34
C VAL A 51 0.78 6.91 -3.51
N THR A 52 -0.01 6.75 -2.45
CA THR A 52 -1.29 6.02 -2.47
C THR A 52 -2.27 6.65 -3.46
N VAL A 53 -2.47 7.97 -3.38
CA VAL A 53 -3.34 8.74 -4.28
C VAL A 53 -2.84 8.65 -5.72
N PHE A 54 -1.54 8.77 -5.93
CA PHE A 54 -0.92 8.64 -7.26
C PHE A 54 -1.18 7.27 -7.88
N ILE A 55 -0.94 6.18 -7.14
CA ILE A 55 -1.19 4.81 -7.61
C ILE A 55 -2.66 4.62 -8.01
N CYS A 56 -3.56 5.02 -7.11
CA CYS A 56 -5.00 4.95 -7.33
C CYS A 56 -5.40 5.71 -8.59
N TYR A 57 -4.95 6.96 -8.72
CA TYR A 57 -5.22 7.81 -9.87
C TYR A 57 -4.69 7.21 -11.17
N ARG A 58 -3.45 6.70 -11.19
CA ARG A 58 -2.83 6.12 -12.40
C ARG A 58 -3.58 4.87 -12.89
N LEU A 59 -3.96 3.98 -11.98
CA LEU A 59 -4.69 2.76 -12.34
C LEU A 59 -6.14 3.06 -12.73
N PHE A 60 -6.81 3.95 -12.00
CA PHE A 60 -8.18 4.38 -12.28
C PHE A 60 -8.29 5.14 -13.62
N SER A 61 -7.45 6.15 -13.84
CA SER A 61 -7.46 6.96 -15.07
C SER A 61 -7.20 6.11 -16.31
N TYR A 62 -6.29 5.13 -16.21
CA TYR A 62 -6.02 4.17 -17.27
C TYR A 62 -7.26 3.34 -17.63
N TYR A 63 -7.86 2.66 -16.66
CA TYR A 63 -8.89 1.65 -16.93
C TYR A 63 -10.29 2.24 -17.07
N CYS A 64 -10.64 3.18 -16.19
CA CYS A 64 -11.98 3.78 -16.11
C CYS A 64 -12.15 4.92 -17.10
N LEU A 65 -11.19 5.85 -17.17
CA LEU A 65 -11.30 7.05 -18.01
C LEU A 65 -10.77 6.87 -19.43
N GLY A 66 -9.93 5.86 -19.65
CA GLY A 66 -9.30 5.64 -20.95
C GLY A 66 -8.28 6.72 -21.34
N ALA A 67 -7.78 7.47 -20.36
CA ALA A 67 -7.01 8.70 -20.58
C ALA A 67 -5.55 8.46 -20.98
N ASP A 68 -5.14 7.22 -21.26
CA ASP A 68 -3.74 6.88 -21.49
C ASP A 68 -3.47 6.42 -22.91
N LEU A 69 -2.48 7.08 -23.52
CA LEU A 69 -1.98 6.83 -24.88
C LEU A 69 -1.64 5.34 -25.12
N PHE A 70 -1.23 4.63 -24.06
CA PHE A 70 -0.92 3.20 -24.15
C PHE A 70 -2.09 2.33 -24.58
N LEU A 71 -3.34 2.75 -24.35
CA LEU A 71 -4.52 2.05 -24.85
C LEU A 71 -4.57 1.99 -26.38
N HIS A 72 -3.97 2.97 -27.05
CA HIS A 72 -4.01 3.12 -28.50
C HIS A 72 -2.79 2.50 -29.21
N ILE A 73 -1.74 2.18 -28.45
CA ILE A 73 -0.45 1.73 -29.01
C ILE A 73 -0.21 0.23 -28.79
N THR A 74 -0.86 -0.39 -27.80
CA THR A 74 -0.62 -1.80 -27.45
C THR A 74 -1.68 -2.75 -28.00
N SER A 75 -1.24 -3.86 -28.59
CA SER A 75 -2.12 -4.99 -28.97
C SER A 75 -2.54 -5.86 -27.79
N ARG A 76 -1.97 -5.61 -26.59
CA ARG A 76 -2.31 -6.36 -25.38
C ARG A 76 -3.68 -5.95 -24.83
N SER A 77 -4.41 -6.92 -24.28
CA SER A 77 -5.68 -6.65 -23.61
C SER A 77 -5.53 -5.60 -22.50
N ARG A 78 -6.55 -4.75 -22.33
CA ARG A 78 -6.58 -3.70 -21.29
C ARG A 78 -6.31 -4.27 -19.88
N TRP A 79 -6.80 -5.47 -19.63
CA TRP A 79 -6.55 -6.22 -18.40
C TRP A 79 -5.06 -6.54 -18.19
N ALA A 80 -4.39 -7.10 -19.21
CA ALA A 80 -2.98 -7.46 -19.12
C ALA A 80 -2.07 -6.25 -18.90
N VAL A 81 -2.45 -5.09 -19.46
CA VAL A 81 -1.70 -3.84 -19.27
C VAL A 81 -1.98 -3.23 -17.89
N LEU A 82 -3.22 -3.28 -17.40
CA LEU A 82 -3.56 -2.88 -16.03
C LEU A 82 -2.74 -3.67 -15.00
N THR A 83 -2.70 -5.00 -15.14
CA THR A 83 -1.94 -5.87 -14.22
C THR A 83 -0.43 -5.62 -14.31
N ALA A 84 0.10 -5.39 -15.51
CA ALA A 84 1.51 -5.05 -15.67
C ALA A 84 1.87 -3.71 -15.01
N ARG A 85 0.99 -2.70 -15.13
CA ARG A 85 1.17 -1.41 -14.44
C ARG A 85 1.09 -1.53 -12.93
N ALA A 86 0.09 -2.25 -12.43
CA ALA A 86 -0.04 -2.54 -11.02
C ALA A 86 1.21 -3.25 -10.48
N ALA A 87 1.79 -4.19 -11.23
CA ALA A 87 3.04 -4.85 -10.84
C ALA A 87 4.23 -3.87 -10.78
N VAL A 88 4.40 -3.00 -11.77
CA VAL A 88 5.49 -2.00 -11.78
C VAL A 88 5.36 -1.03 -10.61
N LEU A 89 4.17 -0.47 -10.42
CA LEU A 89 3.89 0.42 -9.29
C LEU A 89 4.07 -0.34 -7.97
N GLY A 90 3.69 -1.61 -7.90
CA GLY A 90 3.90 -2.49 -6.75
C GLY A 90 5.38 -2.66 -6.41
N VAL A 91 6.23 -2.90 -7.41
CA VAL A 91 7.69 -2.99 -7.21
C VAL A 91 8.26 -1.67 -6.70
N LEU A 92 7.86 -0.53 -7.29
CA LEU A 92 8.32 0.79 -6.82
C LEU A 92 7.86 1.08 -5.38
N THR A 93 6.63 0.69 -5.05
CA THR A 93 6.05 0.85 -3.70
C THR A 93 6.73 -0.06 -2.69
N PHE A 94 7.05 -1.29 -3.07
CA PHE A 94 7.82 -2.19 -2.23
C PHE A 94 9.24 -1.65 -2.00
N ALA A 95 9.91 -1.16 -3.05
CA ALA A 95 11.22 -0.52 -2.91
C ALA A 95 11.19 0.70 -1.98
N LEU A 96 10.16 1.55 -2.08
CA LEU A 96 9.92 2.64 -1.14
C LEU A 96 9.74 2.11 0.29
N SER A 97 8.95 1.06 0.49
CA SER A 97 8.73 0.46 1.82
C SER A 97 10.01 -0.09 2.45
N VAL A 98 10.88 -0.72 1.64
CA VAL A 98 12.17 -1.24 2.08
C VAL A 98 13.11 -0.09 2.42
N ALA A 99 13.12 0.97 1.61
CA ALA A 99 13.92 2.17 1.89
C ALA A 99 13.49 2.85 3.19
N SER A 100 12.17 3.01 3.42
CA SER A 100 11.65 3.52 4.70
C SER A 100 12.08 2.64 5.87
N MET A 101 11.95 1.32 5.74
CA MET A 101 12.36 0.38 6.80
C MET A 101 13.85 0.45 7.12
N ALA A 102 14.71 0.60 6.11
CA ALA A 102 16.15 0.75 6.31
C ALA A 102 16.51 2.05 7.06
N MET A 103 15.75 3.14 6.85
CA MET A 103 15.93 4.40 7.58
C MET A 103 15.48 4.33 9.05
N ASP A 104 14.56 3.42 9.34
CA ASP A 104 14.00 3.19 10.66
C ASP A 104 14.67 2.04 11.41
N TRP A 105 15.71 1.44 10.83
CA TRP A 105 16.41 0.29 11.40
C TRP A 105 16.90 0.53 12.84
N THR A 106 17.23 1.78 13.20
CA THR A 106 17.67 2.14 14.55
C THR A 106 16.58 2.03 15.62
N PHE A 107 15.29 1.99 15.24
CA PHE A 107 14.17 1.74 16.15
C PHE A 107 13.85 0.25 16.32
N PHE A 108 14.37 -0.61 15.45
CA PHE A 108 14.31 -2.05 15.62
C PHE A 108 15.51 -2.48 16.48
N GLN A 109 15.46 -2.21 17.79
CA GLN A 109 16.35 -2.93 18.70
C GLN A 109 15.88 -4.40 18.70
N PRO A 110 16.79 -5.37 18.47
CA PRO A 110 16.44 -6.77 18.54
C PRO A 110 15.95 -7.06 19.95
N ILE A 111 14.71 -7.53 20.05
CA ILE A 111 14.14 -8.00 21.31
C ILE A 111 14.91 -9.27 21.67
N ASP A 112 15.73 -9.16 22.72
CA ASP A 112 16.41 -10.21 23.46
C ASP A 112 16.98 -11.37 22.63
N GLY A 113 18.22 -11.22 22.15
CA GLY A 113 19.10 -12.34 21.76
C GLY A 113 18.59 -13.24 20.62
N SER A 114 17.41 -12.95 20.05
CA SER A 114 16.80 -13.70 18.97
C SER A 114 17.40 -13.24 17.64
N LEU A 115 17.41 -14.16 16.68
CA LEU A 115 18.01 -13.97 15.36
C LEU A 115 17.38 -12.77 14.64
N ALA A 116 18.00 -11.59 14.73
CA ALA A 116 17.59 -10.36 14.04
C ALA A 116 17.29 -10.55 12.53
N GLY A 117 17.86 -11.60 11.91
CA GLY A 117 17.56 -12.00 10.55
C GLY A 117 16.17 -12.62 10.34
N ALA A 118 15.64 -13.38 11.29
CA ALA A 118 14.31 -13.99 11.20
C ALA A 118 13.20 -12.93 11.25
N ASP A 119 13.35 -11.94 12.13
CA ASP A 119 12.42 -10.82 12.27
C ASP A 119 12.43 -9.91 11.04
N LEU A 120 13.61 -9.65 10.47
CA LEU A 120 13.73 -8.89 9.22
C LEU A 120 13.07 -9.62 8.05
N VAL A 121 13.30 -10.93 7.90
CA VAL A 121 12.63 -11.73 6.85
C VAL A 121 11.12 -11.70 7.03
N TRP A 122 10.64 -11.80 8.26
CA TRP A 122 9.22 -11.74 8.57
C TRP A 122 8.60 -10.38 8.25
N LEU A 123 9.25 -9.28 8.65
CA LEU A 123 8.82 -7.92 8.35
C LEU A 123 8.79 -7.65 6.84
N LEU A 124 9.81 -8.09 6.11
CA LEU A 124 9.84 -7.97 4.64
C LEU A 124 8.71 -8.75 3.98
N ALA A 125 8.44 -9.98 4.43
CA ALA A 125 7.35 -10.80 3.92
C ALA A 125 5.98 -10.13 4.18
N ALA A 126 5.78 -9.60 5.38
CA ALA A 126 4.59 -8.86 5.75
C ALA A 126 4.38 -7.61 4.89
N ARG A 127 5.45 -6.83 4.66
CA ARG A 127 5.43 -5.63 3.80
C ARG A 127 5.10 -5.98 2.37
N LEU A 128 5.71 -7.03 1.82
CA LEU A 128 5.40 -7.53 0.48
C LEU A 128 3.93 -7.92 0.36
N LEU A 129 3.39 -8.63 1.37
CA LEU A 129 1.99 -9.04 1.38
C LEU A 129 1.03 -7.86 1.48
N SER A 130 1.32 -6.86 2.31
CA SER A 130 0.53 -5.62 2.42
C SER A 130 0.51 -4.82 1.12
N VAL A 131 1.65 -4.71 0.43
CA VAL A 131 1.71 -4.07 -0.89
C VAL A 131 0.90 -4.88 -1.90
N ALA A 132 1.09 -6.20 -1.95
CA ALA A 132 0.34 -7.05 -2.87
C ALA A 132 -1.18 -6.99 -2.65
N SER A 133 -1.63 -7.04 -1.39
CA SER A 133 -3.04 -6.96 -1.02
C SER A 133 -3.65 -5.59 -1.38
N PHE A 134 -2.93 -4.50 -1.14
CA PHE A 134 -3.31 -3.16 -1.57
C PHE A 134 -3.54 -3.09 -3.09
N PHE A 135 -2.57 -3.56 -3.89
CA PHE A 135 -2.70 -3.53 -5.35
C PHE A 135 -3.83 -4.42 -5.85
N ALA A 136 -4.05 -5.59 -5.22
CA ALA A 136 -5.18 -6.45 -5.55
C ALA A 136 -6.51 -5.75 -5.27
N LEU A 137 -6.64 -5.06 -4.13
CA LEU A 137 -7.81 -4.25 -3.77
C LEU A 137 -8.03 -3.13 -4.79
N VAL A 138 -7.01 -2.33 -5.10
CA VAL A 138 -7.12 -1.23 -6.07
C VAL A 138 -7.53 -1.76 -7.44
N VAL A 139 -6.91 -2.84 -7.92
CA VAL A 139 -7.27 -3.45 -9.21
C VAL A 139 -8.71 -3.95 -9.20
N PHE A 140 -9.15 -4.62 -8.13
CA PHE A 140 -10.53 -5.06 -7.97
C PHE A 140 -11.51 -3.88 -8.02
N LEU A 141 -11.27 -2.83 -7.24
CA LEU A 141 -12.11 -1.64 -7.20
C LEU A 141 -12.15 -0.91 -8.54
N VAL A 142 -11.03 -0.78 -9.23
CA VAL A 142 -10.97 -0.21 -10.59
C VAL A 142 -11.81 -1.03 -11.57
N VAL A 143 -11.74 -2.36 -11.50
CA VAL A 143 -12.52 -3.25 -12.37
C VAL A 143 -14.02 -3.15 -12.09
N VAL A 144 -14.41 -3.15 -10.81
CA VAL A 144 -15.82 -3.08 -10.39
C VAL A 144 -16.42 -1.72 -10.72
N THR A 145 -15.72 -0.64 -10.40
CA THR A 145 -16.22 0.73 -10.65
C THR A 145 -16.39 1.02 -12.14
N LYS A 146 -15.66 0.34 -13.03
CA LYS A 146 -15.86 0.45 -14.48
C LYS A 146 -17.30 0.14 -14.94
N TYR A 147 -18.08 -0.62 -14.15
CA TYR A 147 -19.49 -0.94 -14.47
C TYR A 147 -20.47 0.20 -14.22
N LEU A 148 -20.04 1.25 -13.52
CA LEU A 148 -20.91 2.39 -13.24
C LEU A 148 -21.19 3.16 -14.53
N ARG A 149 -22.43 3.61 -14.72
CA ARG A 149 -22.83 4.23 -15.99
C ARG A 149 -22.19 5.59 -16.26
N THR A 150 -21.77 6.31 -15.22
CA THR A 150 -21.23 7.67 -15.35
C THR A 150 -19.83 7.78 -14.76
N LYS A 151 -18.97 8.55 -15.46
CA LYS A 151 -17.59 8.83 -15.01
C LYS A 151 -17.55 9.50 -13.63
N ILE A 152 -18.56 10.31 -13.32
CA ILE A 152 -18.71 10.97 -12.02
C ILE A 152 -18.93 9.91 -10.92
N LEU A 153 -19.88 8.98 -11.11
CA LEU A 153 -20.10 7.90 -10.14
C LEU A 153 -18.85 7.04 -9.97
N MET A 154 -18.12 6.74 -11.04
CA MET A 154 -16.84 6.03 -10.96
C MET A 154 -15.84 6.77 -10.07
N ALA A 155 -15.66 8.08 -10.31
CA ALA A 155 -14.68 8.91 -9.63
C ALA A 155 -15.03 9.12 -8.15
N THR A 156 -16.30 9.11 -7.79
CA THR A 156 -16.77 9.26 -6.40
C THR A 156 -16.78 7.93 -5.64
N LEU A 157 -17.28 6.85 -6.26
CA LEU A 157 -17.44 5.57 -5.56
C LEU A 157 -16.12 4.82 -5.40
N PHE A 158 -15.17 4.97 -6.33
CA PHE A 158 -13.84 4.38 -6.19
C PHE A 158 -13.13 4.78 -4.88
N PRO A 159 -12.92 6.06 -4.56
CA PRO A 159 -12.26 6.46 -3.33
C PRO A 159 -13.10 6.14 -2.10
N VAL A 160 -14.44 6.21 -2.18
CA VAL A 160 -15.33 5.85 -1.07
C VAL A 160 -15.19 4.37 -0.70
N PHE A 161 -15.23 3.46 -1.68
CA PHE A 161 -15.04 2.04 -1.40
C PHE A 161 -13.64 1.73 -0.88
N LEU A 162 -12.61 2.37 -1.44
CA LEU A 162 -11.25 2.22 -0.95
C LEU A 162 -11.15 2.65 0.52
N PHE A 163 -11.72 3.81 0.85
CA PHE A 163 -11.77 4.34 2.21
C PHE A 163 -12.53 3.41 3.15
N LEU A 164 -13.71 2.91 2.77
CA LEU A 164 -14.51 1.99 3.60
C LEU A 164 -13.79 0.68 3.87
N VAL A 165 -13.07 0.12 2.90
CA VAL A 165 -12.29 -1.12 3.11
C VAL A 165 -11.11 -0.86 4.03
N ILE A 166 -10.38 0.25 3.85
CA ILE A 166 -9.27 0.63 4.73
C ILE A 166 -9.77 0.91 6.15
N LEU A 167 -10.88 1.64 6.29
CA LEU A 167 -11.52 1.94 7.57
C LEU A 167 -12.02 0.66 8.26
N GLY A 168 -12.67 -0.24 7.51
CA GLY A 168 -13.18 -1.50 8.05
C GLY A 168 -12.06 -2.40 8.55
N LEU A 169 -10.99 -2.57 7.77
CA LEU A 169 -9.77 -3.26 8.22
C LEU A 169 -9.17 -2.55 9.44
N GLY A 170 -9.14 -1.23 9.41
CA GLY A 170 -8.67 -0.39 10.50
C GLY A 170 -9.40 -0.65 11.81
N VAL A 171 -10.73 -0.53 11.82
CA VAL A 171 -11.57 -0.77 13.00
C VAL A 171 -11.46 -2.21 13.49
N THR A 172 -11.44 -3.18 12.57
CA THR A 172 -11.34 -4.61 12.92
C THR A 172 -10.05 -4.88 13.68
N TYR A 173 -8.95 -4.35 13.18
CA TYR A 173 -7.66 -4.50 13.82
C TYR A 173 -7.59 -3.68 15.12
N TRP A 174 -8.11 -2.45 15.17
CA TRP A 174 -8.17 -1.68 16.42
C TRP A 174 -8.88 -2.44 17.56
N GLY A 175 -10.06 -3.01 17.29
CA GLY A 175 -10.79 -3.79 18.28
C GLY A 175 -10.05 -5.06 18.73
N LEU A 176 -9.32 -5.72 17.84
CA LEU A 176 -8.45 -6.86 18.18
C LEU A 176 -7.26 -6.44 19.04
N SER A 177 -6.79 -5.21 18.91
CA SER A 177 -5.70 -4.65 19.71
C SER A 177 -6.12 -4.34 21.12
N GLU A 178 -7.27 -3.65 21.26
CA GLU A 178 -7.80 -3.21 22.54
C GLU A 178 -8.15 -4.41 23.43
N THR A 179 -8.62 -5.50 22.83
CA THR A 179 -8.89 -6.77 23.52
C THR A 179 -7.64 -7.58 23.87
N SER A 180 -6.51 -7.34 23.20
CA SER A 180 -5.25 -8.04 23.44
C SER A 180 -4.23 -7.24 24.26
N GLY A 181 -4.57 -6.00 24.65
CA GLY A 181 -3.64 -5.07 25.32
C GLY A 181 -2.47 -4.64 24.42
N GLN A 182 -2.60 -4.80 23.11
CA GLN A 182 -1.56 -4.49 22.14
C GLN A 182 -1.77 -3.11 21.52
N GLU A 183 -0.70 -2.53 21.00
CA GLU A 183 -0.79 -1.30 20.21
C GLU A 183 -1.17 -1.62 18.76
N PHE A 184 -2.12 -0.87 18.21
CA PHE A 184 -2.64 -1.02 16.86
C PHE A 184 -2.22 0.12 15.96
N PHE A 185 -1.97 -0.16 14.68
CA PHE A 185 -1.44 0.83 13.75
C PHE A 185 -2.17 0.85 12.40
N ILE A 186 -2.75 2.00 12.07
CA ILE A 186 -3.06 2.44 10.71
C ILE A 186 -2.14 3.62 10.41
N GLY A 187 -0.85 3.37 10.16
CA GLY A 187 0.09 4.40 9.70
C GLY A 187 0.20 5.71 10.52
N VAL A 188 -0.36 5.78 11.72
CA VAL A 188 -0.28 6.91 12.64
C VAL A 188 -0.08 6.30 14.02
N THR A 189 1.03 6.66 14.66
CA THR A 189 1.38 6.23 16.02
C THR A 189 1.37 7.44 16.92
N ASP A 190 1.03 7.21 18.17
CA ASP A 190 1.10 8.10 19.33
C ASP A 190 2.54 8.56 19.65
N ARG A 191 3.56 7.89 19.10
CA ARG A 191 4.95 8.35 19.05
C ARG A 191 5.33 8.77 17.64
N TYR A 192 5.48 10.07 17.41
CA TYR A 192 5.90 10.65 16.12
C TYR A 192 7.21 10.07 15.57
N THR A 193 8.08 9.55 16.45
CA THR A 193 9.34 8.87 16.12
C THR A 193 9.15 7.51 15.44
N ASN A 194 8.03 6.82 15.64
CA ASN A 194 7.78 5.45 15.16
C ASN A 194 6.82 5.38 13.95
N ALA A 195 6.24 6.51 13.53
CA ALA A 195 5.29 6.62 12.40
C ALA A 195 5.77 6.03 11.06
N PRO A 196 7.03 6.22 10.63
CA PRO A 196 7.49 5.73 9.34
C PRO A 196 7.81 4.22 9.37
N ALA A 197 8.29 3.70 10.50
CA ALA A 197 8.60 2.28 10.69
C ALA A 197 7.35 1.39 10.60
N ARG A 198 6.17 1.99 10.83
CA ARG A 198 4.87 1.32 10.99
C ARG A 198 3.83 1.74 9.93
N ALA A 199 4.19 2.61 8.98
CA ALA A 199 3.29 3.06 7.91
C ALA A 199 3.05 1.97 6.85
N SER A 200 1.95 1.23 6.92
CA SER A 200 1.54 0.24 5.91
C SER A 200 0.32 0.73 5.10
N LEU A 201 0.28 0.39 3.82
CA LEU A 201 -0.81 0.80 2.89
C LEU A 201 -2.13 0.08 3.19
N VAL A 202 -2.04 -1.12 3.75
CA VAL A 202 -3.15 -1.83 4.39
C VAL A 202 -2.72 -2.09 5.83
N PRO A 203 -3.56 -1.83 6.85
CA PRO A 203 -3.16 -1.93 8.24
C PRO A 203 -2.59 -3.31 8.57
N PHE A 204 -1.54 -3.31 9.38
CA PHE A 204 -0.75 -4.49 9.73
C PHE A 204 -0.26 -4.41 11.18
N PHE A 205 -0.30 -5.54 11.88
CA PHE A 205 0.25 -5.71 13.21
C PHE A 205 1.65 -6.29 13.14
N ALA A 206 2.65 -5.54 13.59
CA ALA A 206 4.03 -6.00 13.66
C ALA A 206 4.53 -6.23 15.09
N LEU A 207 4.02 -5.49 16.09
CA LEU A 207 4.58 -5.47 17.44
C LEU A 207 3.48 -5.19 18.47
N GLY A 208 3.46 -5.94 19.56
CA GLY A 208 2.64 -5.67 20.74
C GLY A 208 3.56 -5.55 21.95
N GLY A 209 3.86 -4.33 22.39
CA GLY A 209 4.80 -4.09 23.49
C GLY A 209 6.25 -4.48 23.16
N ASP A 210 7.04 -4.75 24.20
CA ASP A 210 8.46 -5.14 24.14
C ASP A 210 8.67 -6.58 23.60
N GLU A 211 7.61 -7.29 23.19
CA GLU A 211 7.71 -8.66 22.68
C GLU A 211 7.02 -8.82 21.31
N PHE A 212 7.63 -9.65 20.45
CA PHE A 212 7.01 -10.08 19.20
C PHE A 212 5.85 -11.04 19.49
N VAL A 213 4.60 -10.59 19.36
CA VAL A 213 3.43 -11.44 19.66
C VAL A 213 2.93 -12.19 18.41
N PRO A 214 3.18 -13.51 18.27
CA PRO A 214 2.99 -14.22 17.01
C PRO A 214 1.52 -14.43 16.61
N SER A 215 0.56 -14.28 17.53
CA SER A 215 -0.87 -14.50 17.26
C SER A 215 -1.50 -13.36 16.47
N VAL A 216 -1.28 -12.11 16.90
CA VAL A 216 -1.86 -10.91 16.27
C VAL A 216 -1.15 -10.57 14.95
N ALA A 217 0.17 -10.75 14.94
CA ALA A 217 1.02 -10.77 13.74
C ALA A 217 0.54 -11.80 12.68
N ARG A 218 0.02 -12.95 13.10
CA ARG A 218 -0.61 -13.93 12.20
C ARG A 218 -1.96 -13.46 11.68
N VAL A 219 -2.77 -12.78 12.48
CA VAL A 219 -4.10 -12.29 12.06
C VAL A 219 -3.99 -11.21 10.99
N SER A 220 -3.04 -10.28 11.10
CA SER A 220 -2.78 -9.27 10.07
C SER A 220 -2.28 -9.89 8.75
N LEU A 221 -1.45 -10.93 8.85
CA LEU A 221 -0.95 -11.68 7.70
C LEU A 221 -2.08 -12.46 7.02
N ILE A 222 -2.92 -13.16 7.79
CA ILE A 222 -4.09 -13.88 7.29
C ILE A 222 -5.08 -12.90 6.66
N GLY A 223 -5.38 -11.77 7.30
CA GLY A 223 -6.30 -10.76 6.77
C GLY A 223 -5.83 -10.20 5.43
N ASN A 224 -4.54 -9.85 5.32
CA ASN A 224 -3.96 -9.40 4.06
C ASN A 224 -3.91 -10.50 2.99
N ALA A 225 -3.64 -11.75 3.36
CA ALA A 225 -3.67 -12.89 2.44
C ALA A 225 -5.09 -13.17 1.93
N VAL A 226 -6.09 -13.13 2.80
CA VAL A 226 -7.51 -13.28 2.43
C VAL A 226 -7.93 -12.15 1.51
N LEU A 227 -7.61 -10.90 1.84
CA LEU A 227 -7.89 -9.74 0.99
C LEU A 227 -7.27 -9.90 -0.40
N LEU A 228 -5.98 -10.27 -0.45
CA LEU A 228 -5.26 -10.52 -1.70
C LEU A 228 -5.95 -11.58 -2.56
N VAL A 229 -6.29 -12.73 -1.97
CA VAL A 229 -6.93 -13.84 -2.68
C VAL A 229 -8.33 -13.46 -3.15
N VAL A 230 -9.17 -12.93 -2.27
CA VAL A 230 -10.56 -12.56 -2.56
C VAL A 230 -10.60 -11.49 -3.66
N CYS A 231 -9.84 -10.41 -3.53
CA CYS A 231 -9.80 -9.35 -4.54
C CYS A 231 -9.27 -9.86 -5.88
N SER A 232 -8.25 -10.72 -5.88
CA SER A 232 -7.68 -11.29 -7.11
C SER A 232 -8.67 -12.22 -7.83
N VAL A 233 -9.36 -13.08 -7.09
CA VAL A 233 -10.37 -14.00 -7.63
C VAL A 233 -11.58 -13.21 -8.13
N ALA A 234 -12.11 -12.29 -7.32
CA ALA A 234 -13.26 -11.47 -7.68
C ALA A 234 -12.97 -10.62 -8.93
N ALA A 235 -11.80 -9.97 -9.00
CA ALA A 235 -11.42 -9.19 -10.18
C ALA A 235 -11.38 -10.06 -11.45
N ARG A 236 -10.83 -11.27 -11.37
CA ARG A 236 -10.81 -12.21 -12.51
C ARG A 236 -12.21 -12.64 -12.94
N LEU A 237 -13.09 -12.97 -11.99
CA LEU A 237 -14.48 -13.35 -12.28
C LEU A 237 -15.23 -12.20 -12.97
N VAL A 238 -15.05 -10.99 -12.46
CA VAL A 238 -15.66 -9.79 -13.02
C VAL A 238 -15.16 -9.53 -14.44
N VAL A 239 -13.85 -9.64 -14.72
CA VAL A 239 -13.28 -9.49 -16.06
C VAL A 239 -13.77 -10.58 -17.02
N ARG A 240 -13.92 -11.83 -16.56
CA ARG A 240 -14.45 -12.92 -17.40
C ARG A 240 -15.88 -12.64 -17.82
N ARG A 241 -16.74 -12.16 -16.91
CA ARG A 241 -18.10 -11.72 -17.25
C ARG A 241 -18.11 -10.60 -18.29
N GLN A 242 -17.24 -9.59 -18.16
CA GLN A 242 -17.14 -8.50 -19.15
C GLN A 242 -16.87 -9.00 -20.57
N ARG A 243 -16.01 -10.01 -20.73
CA ARG A 243 -15.72 -10.58 -22.05
C ARG A 243 -16.94 -11.33 -22.59
N ALA A 244 -17.64 -12.09 -21.76
CA ALA A 244 -18.81 -12.87 -22.18
C ALA A 244 -19.99 -11.99 -22.62
N ASP A 245 -20.23 -10.87 -21.94
CA ASP A 245 -21.32 -9.95 -22.30
C ASP A 245 -21.05 -9.21 -23.63
N PHE A 246 -19.78 -8.99 -23.99
CA PHE A 246 -19.40 -8.39 -25.27
C PHE A 246 -19.67 -9.29 -26.48
N TYR A 247 -19.80 -10.61 -26.29
CA TYR A 247 -20.14 -11.57 -27.35
C TYR A 247 -21.65 -11.91 -27.40
N ARG A 248 -22.48 -11.26 -26.57
CA ARG A 248 -23.94 -11.47 -26.51
C ARG A 248 -24.74 -10.28 -27.07
N LEU A 249 -24.06 -9.30 -27.66
CA LEU A 249 -24.61 -8.18 -28.43
C LEU A 249 -24.21 -8.36 -29.90
#